data_AF-A0A5D3J1S4-F1
#
_entry.id   AF-A0A5D3J1S4-F1
#
_cell.length_a   1.000
_cell.length_b   1.000
_cell.length_c   1.000
_cell.angle_alpha   90.00
_cell.angle_beta   90.00
_cell.angle_gamma   90.00
#
_symmetry.space_group_name_H-M   'P 1'
#
loop_
_entity.id
_entity.type
_entity.pdbx_description
1 polymer ?
#
loop_
_entity_poly.entity_id
_entity_poly.type
_entity_poly.pdbx_seq_one_letter_code
_entity_poly.pdbx_strand_id
1 'polypeptide(L)'
;NNTITAYPANNTLVITDYADNLRRIGRIIASIDTPVAGETELIPLKNAVAIDVAATLQKLLDPSAGGAGGAAGAGAALSDPSLRTSVVAEPRSNSVMVRASSAARLAQAKQLIAKLDVPNARPGNIWVVPL
;
A
#
# COMPACT_ATOMS: atom_id res chain seq x y z
N ASN A 1 28.31 -9.99 -28.92
CA ASN A 1 27.51 -8.75 -28.83
C ASN A 1 26.07 -9.19 -28.62
N ASN A 2 25.53 -8.94 -27.44
CA ASN A 2 24.22 -9.41 -27.00
C ASN A 2 23.46 -8.18 -26.50
N THR A 3 22.23 -7.99 -26.97
CA THR A 3 21.43 -6.78 -26.70
C THR A 3 20.21 -7.12 -25.84
N ILE A 4 19.99 -6.31 -24.81
CA ILE A 4 18.80 -6.34 -23.96
C ILE A 4 18.16 -4.96 -24.08
N THR A 5 16.96 -4.91 -24.65
CA THR A 5 16.20 -3.67 -24.82
C THR A 5 14.90 -3.77 -24.03
N ALA A 6 14.71 -2.87 -23.07
CA ALA A 6 13.48 -2.77 -22.30
C ALA A 6 12.60 -1.64 -22.86
N TYR A 7 11.30 -1.91 -23.00
CA TYR A 7 10.29 -0.94 -23.38
C TYR A 7 9.29 -0.76 -22.23
N PRO A 8 9.51 0.24 -21.35
CA PRO A 8 8.64 0.48 -20.19
C PRO A 8 7.23 0.93 -20.57
N ALA A 9 7.06 1.58 -21.74
CA ALA A 9 5.77 2.12 -22.17
C ALA A 9 4.70 1.05 -22.46
N ASN A 10 5.12 -0.16 -22.78
CA ASN A 10 4.26 -1.30 -23.10
C ASN A 10 4.70 -2.57 -22.35
N ASN A 11 5.41 -2.43 -21.21
CA ASN A 11 5.85 -3.53 -20.36
C ASN A 11 6.54 -4.69 -21.11
N THR A 12 7.32 -4.39 -22.16
CA THR A 12 7.93 -5.42 -23.03
C THR A 12 9.45 -5.46 -22.86
N LEU A 13 10.05 -6.65 -22.82
CA LEU A 13 11.51 -6.84 -22.82
C LEU A 13 11.92 -7.66 -24.06
N VAL A 14 12.86 -7.13 -24.86
CA VAL A 14 13.44 -7.82 -26.02
C VAL A 14 14.88 -8.22 -25.67
N ILE A 15 15.19 -9.51 -25.73
CA ILE A 15 16.48 -10.09 -25.35
C ILE A 15 16.98 -10.94 -26.52
N THR A 16 18.23 -10.72 -26.95
CA THR A 16 18.84 -11.49 -28.05
C THR A 16 20.14 -12.13 -27.61
N ASP A 17 20.07 -13.37 -27.12
CA ASP A 17 21.22 -14.09 -26.55
C ASP A 17 21.21 -15.60 -26.86
N TYR A 18 22.22 -16.32 -26.38
CA TYR A 18 22.33 -17.77 -26.42
C TYR A 18 21.20 -18.47 -25.64
N ALA A 19 20.79 -19.63 -26.15
CA ALA A 19 19.68 -20.41 -25.62
C ALA A 19 19.80 -20.70 -24.11
N ASP A 20 21.01 -20.96 -23.60
CA ASP A 20 21.21 -21.24 -22.17
C ASP A 20 21.01 -20.02 -21.29
N ASN A 21 21.39 -18.83 -21.75
CA ASN A 21 21.13 -17.61 -20.99
C ASN A 21 19.64 -17.25 -21.03
N LEU A 22 18.95 -17.47 -22.16
CA LEU A 22 17.49 -17.32 -22.24
C LEU A 22 16.76 -18.27 -21.27
N ARG A 23 17.22 -19.52 -21.11
CA ARG A 23 16.66 -20.46 -20.12
C ARG A 23 16.91 -20.00 -18.67
N ARG A 24 18.04 -19.35 -18.38
CA ARG A 24 18.33 -18.80 -17.05
C ARG A 24 17.50 -17.56 -16.77
N ILE A 25 17.43 -16.63 -17.72
CA ILE A 25 16.63 -15.41 -17.60
C ILE A 25 15.14 -15.75 -17.51
N GLY A 26 14.64 -16.70 -18.32
CA GLY A 26 13.25 -17.15 -18.26
C GLY A 26 12.86 -17.71 -16.88
N ARG A 27 13.77 -18.44 -16.22
CA ARG A 27 13.55 -18.90 -14.83
C ARG A 27 13.50 -17.74 -13.82
N ILE A 28 14.36 -16.74 -13.98
CA ILE A 28 14.36 -15.55 -13.11
C ILE A 28 13.06 -14.75 -13.32
N ILE A 29 12.67 -14.50 -14.57
CA ILE A 29 11.42 -13.81 -14.90
C ILE A 29 10.23 -14.58 -14.33
N ALA A 30 10.14 -15.90 -14.54
CA ALA A 30 9.06 -16.72 -13.99
C ALA A 30 9.00 -16.70 -12.45
N SER A 31 10.13 -16.53 -11.77
CA SER A 31 10.16 -16.39 -10.31
C SER A 31 9.72 -15.01 -9.80
N ILE A 32 9.73 -13.99 -10.65
CA ILE A 32 9.34 -12.61 -10.32
C ILE A 32 7.94 -12.29 -10.85
N ASP A 33 7.48 -12.97 -11.91
CA ASP A 33 6.16 -12.87 -12.54
C ASP A 33 5.06 -13.62 -11.74
N THR A 34 5.24 -13.74 -10.43
CA THR A 34 4.17 -14.18 -9.55
C THR A 34 3.22 -12.99 -9.33
N PRO A 35 1.91 -13.13 -9.58
CA PRO A 35 0.98 -12.07 -9.25
C PRO A 35 1.10 -11.81 -7.75
N VAL A 36 1.38 -10.55 -7.39
CA VAL A 36 1.28 -10.09 -6.02
C VAL A 36 -0.19 -10.24 -5.63
N ALA A 37 -0.53 -11.40 -5.05
CA ALA A 37 -1.86 -11.68 -4.52
C ALA A 37 -2.04 -10.75 -3.31
N GLY A 38 -2.57 -9.57 -3.57
CA GLY A 38 -2.82 -8.59 -2.52
C GLY A 38 -3.91 -9.11 -1.61
N GLU A 39 -3.56 -9.40 -0.36
CA GLU A 39 -4.55 -9.72 0.67
C GLU A 39 -5.34 -8.45 0.99
N THR A 40 -6.67 -8.58 1.06
CA THR A 40 -7.56 -7.47 1.40
C THR A 40 -8.38 -7.86 2.63
N GLU A 41 -8.42 -6.99 3.62
CA GLU A 41 -9.19 -7.22 4.85
C GLU A 41 -9.92 -5.97 5.32
N LEU A 42 -11.11 -6.16 5.88
CA LEU A 42 -11.94 -5.12 6.46
C LEU A 42 -11.85 -5.19 7.99
N ILE A 43 -11.45 -4.08 8.62
CA ILE A 43 -11.23 -4.02 10.07
C ILE A 43 -12.18 -2.98 10.68
N PRO A 44 -13.16 -3.38 11.50
CA PRO A 44 -14.05 -2.44 12.19
C PRO A 44 -13.34 -1.74 13.34
N LEU A 45 -13.59 -0.44 13.52
CA LEU A 45 -13.03 0.37 14.61
C LEU A 45 -14.07 0.62 15.70
N LYS A 46 -13.63 0.65 16.96
CA LYS A 46 -14.52 0.83 18.13
C LYS A 46 -14.46 2.24 18.73
N ASN A 47 -13.28 2.84 18.78
CA ASN A 47 -13.03 4.10 19.49
C ASN A 47 -12.67 5.23 18.53
N ALA A 48 -11.94 4.92 17.46
CA ALA A 48 -11.46 5.91 16.51
C ALA A 48 -12.39 6.04 15.28
N VAL A 49 -12.31 7.20 14.62
CA VAL A 49 -13.04 7.51 13.39
C VAL A 49 -12.27 6.94 12.19
N ALA A 50 -12.95 6.13 11.36
CA ALA A 50 -12.32 5.44 10.23
C ALA A 50 -11.61 6.38 9.23
N ILE A 51 -12.16 7.56 8.99
CA ILE A 51 -11.59 8.56 8.07
C ILE A 51 -10.21 9.03 8.58
N ASP A 52 -10.11 9.38 9.87
CA ASP A 52 -8.88 9.90 10.47
C ASP A 52 -7.81 8.82 10.58
N VAL A 53 -8.21 7.60 10.95
CA VAL A 53 -7.32 6.44 11.04
C VAL A 53 -6.78 6.08 9.67
N ALA A 54 -7.62 6.01 8.64
CA ALA A 54 -7.17 5.72 7.28
C ALA A 54 -6.18 6.78 6.76
N ALA A 55 -6.45 8.07 6.98
CA ALA A 55 -5.55 9.15 6.58
C ALA A 55 -4.18 9.08 7.30
N THR A 56 -4.17 8.68 8.56
CA THR A 56 -2.94 8.51 9.34
C THR A 56 -2.17 7.26 8.89
N LEU A 57 -2.86 6.14 8.67
CA LEU A 57 -2.26 4.90 8.17
C LEU A 57 -1.69 5.05 6.77
N GLN A 58 -2.37 5.79 5.88
CA GLN A 58 -1.86 6.04 4.54
C GLN A 58 -0.52 6.79 4.58
N LYS A 59 -0.38 7.78 5.47
CA LYS A 59 0.89 8.50 5.69
C LYS A 59 2.00 7.62 6.28
N LEU A 60 1.65 6.67 7.15
CA LEU A 60 2.62 5.79 7.81
C LEU A 60 3.06 4.62 6.93
N LEU A 61 2.15 4.06 6.13
CA LEU A 61 2.39 2.89 5.29
C LEU A 61 2.91 3.25 3.90
N ASP A 62 2.65 4.49 3.45
CA ASP A 62 3.16 5.06 2.21
C ASP A 62 3.76 6.46 2.47
N PRO A 63 4.99 6.53 3.02
CA PRO A 63 5.67 7.81 3.23
C PRO A 63 5.98 8.56 1.92
N SER A 64 5.92 7.89 0.76
CA SER A 64 6.00 8.52 -0.56
C SER A 64 4.70 9.20 -1.02
N ALA A 65 3.56 8.89 -0.39
CA ALA A 65 2.26 9.52 -0.68
C ALA A 65 2.04 10.87 0.05
N GLY A 66 3.09 11.47 0.63
CA GLY A 66 3.05 12.81 1.23
C GLY A 66 2.78 13.95 0.23
N GLY A 67 2.71 13.66 -1.07
CA GLY A 67 2.27 14.59 -2.11
C GLY A 67 0.79 14.40 -2.44
N ALA A 68 -0.03 15.31 -1.91
CA ALA A 68 -1.35 15.74 -2.36
C ALA A 68 -2.12 14.89 -3.40
N GLY A 69 -3.34 14.50 -3.01
CA GLY A 69 -4.56 14.66 -3.81
C GLY A 69 -4.53 14.22 -5.27
N GLY A 70 -5.22 13.11 -5.55
CA GLY A 70 -5.95 12.93 -6.81
C GLY A 70 -5.11 13.00 -8.09
N ALA A 71 -4.33 11.98 -8.38
CA ALA A 71 -4.04 11.61 -9.75
C ALA A 71 -3.51 10.17 -9.79
N ALA A 72 -4.24 9.30 -10.49
CA ALA A 72 -3.61 8.19 -11.18
C ALA A 72 -2.58 8.79 -12.16
N GLY A 73 -1.32 8.87 -11.76
CA GLY A 73 -0.30 9.51 -12.60
C GLY A 73 1.07 9.60 -11.94
N ALA A 74 1.99 8.75 -12.41
CA ALA A 74 3.41 9.05 -12.53
C ALA A 74 4.27 9.31 -11.26
N GLY A 75 3.79 9.02 -10.05
CA GLY A 75 4.64 9.00 -8.83
C GLY A 75 4.90 7.62 -8.22
N ALA A 76 4.13 6.60 -8.62
CA ALA A 76 4.20 5.25 -8.06
C ALA A 76 5.32 4.36 -8.65
N ALA A 77 6.17 4.91 -9.53
CA ALA A 77 7.10 4.11 -10.32
C ALA A 77 8.39 3.69 -9.58
N LEU A 78 8.69 4.27 -8.41
CA LEU A 78 9.82 3.85 -7.56
C LEU A 78 9.41 3.09 -6.30
N SER A 79 8.11 3.02 -5.99
CA SER A 79 7.62 2.18 -4.90
C SER A 79 7.49 0.77 -5.45
N ASP A 80 8.40 -0.11 -5.04
CA ASP A 80 8.39 -1.55 -5.37
C ASP A 80 6.93 -2.08 -5.31
N PRO A 81 6.39 -2.63 -6.41
CA PRO A 81 5.01 -3.12 -6.46
C PRO A 81 4.73 -4.19 -5.39
N SER A 82 5.77 -4.88 -4.91
CA SER A 82 5.69 -5.83 -3.80
C SER A 82 5.55 -5.18 -2.42
N LEU A 83 5.66 -3.84 -2.33
CA LEU A 83 5.56 -3.08 -1.08
C LEU A 83 4.33 -2.18 -1.00
N ARG A 84 3.46 -2.18 -2.01
CA ARG A 84 2.29 -1.29 -2.02
C ARG A 84 1.23 -1.75 -1.02
N THR A 85 0.83 -0.82 -0.14
CA THR A 85 -0.31 -1.00 0.77
C THR A 85 -1.31 0.10 0.50
N SER A 86 -2.53 -0.28 0.14
CA SER A 86 -3.64 0.65 -0.06
C SER A 86 -4.56 0.59 1.14
N VAL A 87 -4.99 1.76 1.63
CA VAL A 87 -5.87 1.90 2.78
C VAL A 87 -7.05 2.76 2.36
N VAL A 88 -8.27 2.30 2.66
CA VAL A 88 -9.52 3.01 2.34
C VAL A 88 -10.43 2.99 3.57
N ALA A 89 -10.98 4.16 3.93
CA ALA A 89 -11.99 4.24 4.98
C ALA A 89 -13.39 3.88 4.43
N GLU A 90 -14.17 3.14 5.22
CA GLU A 90 -15.61 2.95 5.05
C GLU A 90 -16.29 3.66 6.24
N PRO A 91 -16.83 4.89 6.04
CA PRO A 91 -17.42 5.68 7.12
C PRO A 91 -18.79 5.18 7.62
N ARG A 92 -19.53 4.43 6.80
CA ARG A 92 -20.90 3.99 7.09
C ARG A 92 -20.92 2.84 8.11
N SER A 93 -19.93 1.96 8.09
CA SER A 93 -19.69 0.89 9.07
C SER A 93 -18.53 1.18 10.02
N ASN A 94 -17.97 2.39 10.00
CA ASN A 94 -16.80 2.81 10.77
C ASN A 94 -15.66 1.79 10.73
N SER A 95 -15.28 1.38 9.52
CA SER A 95 -14.27 0.34 9.29
C SER A 95 -13.20 0.81 8.32
N VAL A 96 -11.99 0.24 8.42
CA VAL A 96 -10.87 0.52 7.52
C VAL A 96 -10.59 -0.74 6.69
N MET A 97 -10.60 -0.58 5.37
CA MET A 97 -10.19 -1.62 4.44
C MET A 97 -8.70 -1.46 4.13
N VAL A 98 -7.93 -2.52 4.32
CA VAL A 98 -6.50 -2.56 4.03
C VAL A 98 -6.25 -3.61 2.96
N ARG A 99 -5.58 -3.22 1.89
CA ARG A 99 -5.02 -4.12 0.89
C ARG A 99 -3.51 -4.07 0.95
N ALA A 100 -2.86 -5.20 1.19
CA ALA A 100 -1.41 -5.30 1.22
C ALA A 100 -0.92 -6.41 0.30
N SER A 101 0.24 -6.20 -0.30
CA SER A 101 0.95 -7.16 -1.14
C SER A 101 1.41 -8.44 -0.42
N SER A 102 1.43 -8.45 0.91
CA SER A 102 1.85 -9.60 1.72
C SER A 102 1.13 -9.67 3.07
N ALA A 103 0.93 -10.88 3.57
CA ALA A 103 0.34 -11.15 4.89
C ALA A 103 1.09 -10.48 6.04
N ALA A 104 2.42 -10.45 5.96
CA ALA A 104 3.26 -9.79 6.98
C ALA A 104 2.95 -8.30 7.08
N ARG A 105 2.72 -7.63 5.95
CA ARG A 105 2.41 -6.20 5.90
C ARG A 105 0.98 -5.92 6.33
N LEU A 106 0.05 -6.81 6.00
CA LEU A 106 -1.32 -6.77 6.51
C LEU A 106 -1.33 -6.89 8.05
N ALA A 107 -0.53 -7.79 8.62
CA ALA A 107 -0.38 -7.94 10.07
C ALA A 107 0.22 -6.68 10.73
N GLN A 108 1.21 -6.04 10.09
CA GLN A 108 1.76 -4.75 10.56
C GLN A 108 0.70 -3.64 10.54
N ALA A 109 -0.10 -3.55 9.47
CA ALA A 109 -1.19 -2.58 9.38
C ALA A 109 -2.23 -2.82 10.47
N LYS A 110 -2.59 -4.07 10.77
CA LYS A 110 -3.47 -4.44 11.89
C LYS A 110 -2.92 -4.00 13.24
N GLN A 111 -1.63 -4.20 13.50
CA GLN A 111 -1.01 -3.76 14.75
C GLN A 111 -1.04 -2.25 14.89
N LEU A 112 -0.82 -1.51 13.80
CA LEU A 112 -0.93 -0.05 13.79
C LEU A 112 -2.37 0.40 14.03
N ILE A 113 -3.34 -0.24 13.37
CA ILE A 113 -4.78 0.01 13.59
C ILE A 113 -5.13 -0.21 15.07
N ALA A 114 -4.71 -1.32 15.66
CA ALA A 114 -4.97 -1.61 17.07
C ALA A 114 -4.36 -0.59 18.03
N LYS A 115 -3.21 -0.01 17.69
CA LYS A 115 -2.58 1.07 18.47
C LYS A 115 -3.28 2.42 18.30
N LEU A 116 -3.90 2.66 17.14
CA LEU A 116 -4.65 3.88 16.84
C LEU A 116 -6.10 3.83 17.36
N ASP A 117 -6.70 2.64 17.45
CA ASP A 117 -8.07 2.41 17.95
C ASP A 117 -8.14 2.35 19.49
N VAL A 118 -7.44 3.26 20.16
CA VAL A 118 -7.48 3.41 21.62
C VAL A 118 -8.47 4.50 22.03
N PRO A 119 -9.10 4.40 23.22
CA PRO A 119 -9.97 5.46 23.73
C PRO A 119 -9.20 6.78 23.82
N ASN A 120 -9.71 7.83 23.17
CA ASN A 120 -9.10 9.15 23.26
C ASN A 120 -9.14 9.64 24.72
N ALA A 121 -7.97 9.77 25.33
CA ALA A 121 -7.81 10.22 26.72
C ALA A 121 -8.08 11.73 26.91
N ARG A 122 -8.36 12.48 25.83
CA ARG A 122 -8.70 13.90 25.90
C ARG A 122 -10.21 14.07 25.82
N PRO A 123 -10.91 14.32 26.94
CA PRO A 123 -12.24 14.92 26.87
C PRO A 123 -12.08 16.24 26.11
N GLY A 124 -13.00 16.51 25.18
CA GLY A 124 -12.89 17.59 24.21
C GLY A 124 -12.48 18.93 24.83
N ASN A 125 -11.76 19.73 24.04
CA ASN A 125 -11.33 21.08 24.35
C ASN A 125 -12.55 22.03 24.42
N ILE A 126 -13.45 21.79 25.38
CA ILE A 126 -14.66 22.58 25.61
C ILE A 126 -14.35 23.55 26.74
N TRP A 127 -14.21 24.82 26.38
CA TRP A 127 -14.09 25.92 27.34
C TRP A 127 -15.48 26.53 27.50
N VAL A 128 -16.15 26.20 28.60
CA VAL A 128 -17.39 26.88 28.98
C VAL A 128 -16.99 28.15 29.74
N VAL A 129 -17.25 29.32 29.15
CA VAL A 129 -17.13 30.61 29.84
C VAL A 129 -18.53 30.99 30.31
N PRO A 130 -18.84 30.92 31.62
CA PRO A 130 -20.09 31.47 32.14
C PRO A 130 -20.07 33.01 32.05
N LEU A 131 -21.24 33.60 31.75
CA LEU A 131 -21.47 35.05 31.72
C LEU A 131 -21.51 35.67 33.13
#